data_AF-A0A7K2LZH6-F1
#
_entry.id   AF-A0A7K2LZH6-F1
#
_cell.length_a   1.000
_cell.length_b   1.000
_cell.length_c   1.000
_cell.angle_alpha   90.00
_cell.angle_beta   90.00
_cell.angle_gamma   90.00
#
_symmetry.space_group_name_H-M   'P 1'
#
loop_
_entity.id
_entity.type
_entity.pdbx_description
1 polymer ?
#
loop_
_entity_poly.entity_id
_entity_poly.type
_entity_poly.pdbx_seq_one_letter_code
_entity_poly.pdbx_strand_id
1 'polypeptide(L)'
;GRLVDPGPATGSEDVGVLAEAAGAPCVYWLLGGADPVAFASARTFEELADVARRQPSNHSPHFAPVVEPTLTTGITALTAAAREWLGQGDVPAAG
;
A
#
# COMPACT_ATOMS: atom_id res chain seq x y z
N GLY A 1 12.87 -3.41 3.66
CA GLY A 1 12.01 -3.51 2.47
C GLY A 1 11.15 -2.26 2.36
N ARG A 2 10.37 -2.09 1.28
CA ARG A 2 9.39 -0.99 1.14
C ARG A 2 8.04 -1.27 1.81
N LEU A 3 7.93 -2.41 2.49
CA LEU A 3 6.75 -2.86 3.21
C LEU A 3 7.01 -2.75 4.72
N VAL A 4 6.00 -2.25 5.43
CA VAL A 4 6.03 -1.91 6.84
C VAL A 4 4.66 -2.30 7.39
N ASP A 5 4.61 -3.01 8.52
CA ASP A 5 3.35 -3.23 9.24
C ASP A 5 3.11 -2.04 10.17
N PRO A 6 2.13 -1.16 9.88
CA PRO A 6 1.87 0.02 10.70
C PRO A 6 1.15 -0.32 12.01
N GLY A 7 0.73 -1.58 12.20
CA GLY A 7 -0.21 -1.96 13.24
C GLY A 7 -1.64 -1.46 12.95
N PRO A 8 -2.55 -1.60 13.92
CA PRO A 8 -3.94 -1.15 13.76
C PRO A 8 -4.03 0.36 13.55
N ALA A 9 -4.84 0.77 12.57
CA ALA A 9 -5.21 2.17 12.34
C ALA A 9 -6.60 2.45 12.95
N THR A 10 -6.85 3.70 13.37
CA THR A 10 -8.16 4.13 13.87
C THR A 10 -9.13 4.55 12.77
N GLY A 11 -8.63 4.75 11.54
CA GLY A 11 -9.47 5.00 10.38
C GLY A 11 -10.27 3.77 9.99
N SER A 12 -11.49 3.98 9.48
CA SER A 12 -12.37 2.93 8.97
C SER A 12 -12.47 3.00 7.45
N GLU A 13 -12.70 1.85 6.82
CA GLU A 13 -12.99 1.71 5.38
C GLU A 13 -14.07 0.65 5.19
N ASP A 14 -14.88 0.77 4.13
CA ASP A 14 -15.97 -0.17 3.81
C ASP A 14 -15.57 -1.28 2.82
N VAL A 15 -14.28 -1.37 2.45
CA VAL A 15 -13.74 -2.34 1.47
C VAL A 15 -14.12 -3.79 1.77
N GLY A 16 -14.32 -4.13 3.05
CA GLY A 16 -14.78 -5.46 3.48
C GLY A 16 -16.15 -5.85 2.91
N VAL A 17 -17.03 -4.87 2.64
CA VAL A 17 -18.35 -5.11 2.02
C VAL A 17 -18.19 -5.69 0.61
N LEU A 18 -17.19 -5.22 -0.15
CA LEU A 18 -16.92 -5.73 -1.50
C LEU A 18 -16.42 -7.18 -1.45
N ALA A 19 -15.56 -7.49 -0.49
CA ALA A 19 -15.01 -8.83 -0.30
C ALA A 19 -16.07 -9.83 0.19
N GLU A 20 -16.93 -9.42 1.12
CA GLU A 20 -18.06 -10.21 1.61
C GLU A 20 -19.03 -10.54 0.45
N ALA A 21 -19.41 -9.54 -0.34
CA ALA A 21 -20.29 -9.74 -1.50
C ALA A 21 -19.68 -10.68 -2.56
N ALA A 22 -18.35 -10.71 -2.69
CA ALA A 22 -17.63 -11.59 -3.61
C ALA A 22 -17.35 -12.99 -3.03
N GLY A 23 -17.60 -13.22 -1.73
CA GLY A 23 -17.20 -14.46 -1.05
C GLY A 23 -15.69 -14.70 -1.05
N ALA A 24 -14.88 -13.63 -1.06
CA ALA A 24 -13.43 -13.68 -1.23
C ALA A 24 -12.70 -13.10 -0.01
N PRO A 25 -11.47 -13.56 0.29
CA PRO A 25 -10.64 -12.93 1.32
C PRO A 25 -10.28 -11.49 0.92
N CYS A 26 -10.23 -10.59 1.91
CA CYS A 26 -9.85 -9.20 1.72
C CYS A 26 -8.44 -8.93 2.25
N VAL A 27 -7.60 -8.29 1.43
CA VAL A 27 -6.34 -7.69 1.88
C VAL A 27 -6.35 -6.22 1.48
N TYR A 28 -6.11 -5.35 2.46
CA TYR A 28 -6.08 -3.90 2.27
C TYR A 28 -4.73 -3.35 2.75
N TRP A 29 -4.18 -2.39 2.01
CA TRP A 29 -2.86 -1.83 2.23
C TRP A 29 -2.96 -0.31 2.27
N LEU A 30 -2.11 0.32 3.07
CA LEU A 30 -1.89 1.76 3.00
C LEU A 30 -0.71 2.05 2.06
N LEU A 31 -0.89 3.01 1.15
CA LEU A 31 0.15 3.48 0.24
C LEU A 31 0.74 4.79 0.74
N GLY A 32 2.07 4.88 0.80
CA GLY A 32 2.78 6.12 1.11
C GLY A 32 2.70 7.15 -0.01
N GLY A 33 2.49 8.42 0.35
CA GLY A 33 2.39 9.55 -0.57
C GLY A 33 3.43 10.66 -0.38
N ALA A 34 4.27 10.55 0.65
CA ALA A 34 5.19 11.62 1.03
C ALA A 34 6.50 11.59 0.22
N ASP A 35 7.19 12.72 0.15
CA ASP A 35 8.48 12.85 -0.53
C ASP A 35 9.51 11.87 0.10
N PRO A 36 10.10 10.93 -0.67
CA PRO A 36 11.10 10.00 -0.17
C PRO A 36 12.31 10.67 0.49
N VAL A 37 12.65 11.90 0.11
CA VAL A 37 13.75 12.66 0.70
C VAL A 37 13.56 12.83 2.21
N ALA A 38 12.32 13.01 2.68
CA ALA A 38 12.01 13.13 4.11
C ALA A 38 12.39 11.87 4.92
N PHE A 39 12.44 10.71 4.27
CA PHE A 39 12.75 9.43 4.89
C PHE A 39 14.21 9.00 4.68
N ALA A 40 15.02 9.76 3.94
CA ALA A 40 16.36 9.35 3.50
C ALA A 40 17.33 9.05 4.66
N SER A 41 17.16 9.70 5.81
CA SER A 41 17.99 9.48 7.00
C SER A 41 17.47 8.38 7.93
N ALA A 42 16.22 7.93 7.76
CA ALA A 42 15.63 6.91 8.62
C ALA A 42 16.18 5.52 8.26
N ARG A 43 16.66 4.80 9.27
CA ARG A 43 17.31 3.49 9.15
C ARG A 43 16.55 2.40 9.89
N THR A 44 15.75 2.78 10.87
CA THR A 44 14.90 1.88 11.67
C THR A 44 13.42 2.07 11.36
N PHE A 45 12.61 1.08 11.72
CA PHE A 45 11.15 1.18 11.62
C PHE A 45 10.60 2.34 12.44
N GLU A 46 11.12 2.53 13.65
CA GLU A 46 10.67 3.59 14.56
C GLU A 46 10.94 4.99 13.97
N GLU A 47 12.11 5.18 13.37
CA GLU A 47 12.46 6.42 12.67
C GLU A 47 11.56 6.66 11.45
N LEU A 48 11.27 5.61 10.67
CA LEU A 48 10.32 5.71 9.54
C LEU A 48 8.91 6.10 10.02
N ALA A 49 8.44 5.48 11.09
CA ALA A 49 7.13 5.76 11.67
C ALA A 49 7.06 7.18 12.29
N ASP A 50 8.13 7.67 12.88
CA ASP A 50 8.25 9.04 13.37
C ASP A 50 8.21 10.07 12.23
N VAL A 51 8.95 9.84 11.14
CA VAL A 51 8.88 10.69 9.94
C VAL A 51 7.47 10.68 9.34
N ALA A 52 6.83 9.51 9.25
CA ALA A 52 5.47 9.35 8.74
C ALA A 52 4.45 10.12 9.57
N ARG A 53 4.54 10.07 10.91
CA ARG A 53 3.65 10.81 11.83
C ARG A 53 3.77 12.34 11.71
N ARG A 54 4.87 12.85 11.15
CA ARG A 54 5.07 14.29 10.91
C ARG A 54 4.53 14.75 9.56
N GLN A 55 4.15 13.82 8.67
CA GLN A 55 3.56 14.19 7.39
C GLN A 55 2.12 14.67 7.59
N PRO A 56 1.63 15.61 6.76
CA PRO A 56 0.21 15.94 6.74
C PRO A 56 -0.62 14.66 6.52
N SER A 57 -1.66 14.45 7.33
CA SER A 57 -2.57 13.31 7.20
C SER A 57 -3.67 13.58 6.17
N ASN A 58 -4.39 12.53 5.78
CA ASN A 58 -5.70 12.67 5.13
C ASN A 58 -6.57 13.69 5.90
N HIS A 59 -7.38 14.46 5.17
CA HIS A 59 -8.21 15.58 5.66
C HIS A 59 -7.48 16.84 6.15
N SER A 60 -6.15 16.88 6.14
CA SER A 60 -5.40 18.13 6.36
C SER A 60 -5.49 19.05 5.13
N PRO A 61 -5.60 20.39 5.28
CA PRO A 61 -5.49 21.33 4.15
C PRO A 61 -4.08 21.36 3.53
N HIS A 62 -3.09 20.73 4.18
CA HIS A 62 -1.72 20.60 3.69
C HIS A 62 -1.45 19.21 3.08
N PHE A 63 -2.45 18.33 3.00
CA PHE A 63 -2.28 17.01 2.41
C PHE A 63 -2.08 17.12 0.90
N ALA A 64 -0.85 16.86 0.44
CA ALA A 64 -0.46 16.90 -0.96
C ALA A 64 0.57 15.79 -1.26
N PRO A 65 0.12 14.56 -1.57
CA PRO A 65 1.02 13.49 -2.01
C PRO A 65 1.85 13.90 -3.23
N VAL A 66 3.13 13.51 -3.27
CA VAL A 66 3.95 13.68 -4.48
C VAL A 66 3.40 12.78 -5.59
N VAL A 67 3.46 13.22 -6.85
CA VAL A 67 2.97 12.39 -7.97
C VAL A 67 3.83 11.14 -8.13
N GLU A 68 5.15 11.33 -8.21
CA GLU A 68 6.12 10.25 -8.23
C GLU A 68 7.00 10.30 -6.97
N PRO A 69 7.33 9.15 -6.37
CA PRO A 69 7.09 7.79 -6.86
C PRO A 69 5.73 7.18 -6.47
N THR A 70 4.78 7.97 -5.97
CA THR A 70 3.50 7.45 -5.43
C THR A 70 2.69 6.68 -6.45
N LEU A 71 2.49 7.23 -7.66
CA LEU A 71 1.77 6.53 -8.73
C LEU A 71 2.50 5.25 -9.14
N THR A 72 3.81 5.33 -9.40
CA THR A 72 4.61 4.13 -9.74
C THR A 72 4.52 3.06 -8.65
N THR A 73 4.54 3.45 -7.38
CA THR A 73 4.46 2.50 -6.25
C THR A 73 3.09 1.82 -6.19
N GLY A 74 2.00 2.59 -6.33
CA GLY A 74 0.64 2.05 -6.34
C GLY A 74 0.38 1.10 -7.51
N ILE A 75 0.80 1.47 -8.72
CA ILE A 75 0.71 0.62 -9.92
C ILE A 75 1.51 -0.67 -9.71
N THR A 76 2.75 -0.55 -9.20
CA THR A 76 3.60 -1.72 -8.93
C THR A 76 2.95 -2.66 -7.93
N ALA A 77 2.41 -2.13 -6.83
CA ALA A 77 1.77 -2.94 -5.78
C ALA A 77 0.54 -3.69 -6.32
N LEU A 78 -0.37 -2.99 -7.01
CA LEU A 78 -1.58 -3.58 -7.57
C LEU A 78 -1.27 -4.62 -8.66
N THR A 79 -0.36 -4.30 -9.58
CA THR A 79 0.00 -5.22 -10.66
C THR A 79 0.78 -6.43 -10.16
N ALA A 80 1.64 -6.28 -9.16
CA ALA A 80 2.31 -7.42 -8.53
C ALA A 80 1.30 -8.36 -7.85
N ALA A 81 0.37 -7.80 -7.04
CA ALA A 81 -0.66 -8.58 -6.37
C ALA A 81 -1.56 -9.33 -7.36
N ALA A 82 -1.97 -8.68 -8.46
CA ALA A 82 -2.78 -9.31 -9.49
C ALA A 82 -1.99 -10.41 -10.23
N ARG A 83 -0.72 -10.17 -10.58
CA ARG A 83 0.09 -11.12 -11.35
C ARG A 83 0.49 -12.36 -10.56
N GLU A 84 0.53 -12.30 -9.22
CA GLU A 84 0.75 -13.49 -8.39
C GLU A 84 -0.31 -14.57 -8.68
N TRP A 85 -1.56 -14.17 -8.88
CA TRP A 85 -2.68 -15.08 -9.15
C TRP A 85 -2.97 -15.27 -10.64
N LEU A 86 -2.85 -14.20 -11.44
CA LEU A 86 -3.21 -14.22 -12.87
C LEU A 86 -2.06 -14.63 -13.80
N GLY A 87 -0.82 -14.64 -13.31
CA GLY A 87 0.37 -14.99 -14.09
C GLY A 87 0.63 -16.49 -14.24
N GLN A 88 -0.14 -17.32 -13.52
CA GLN A 88 -0.07 -18.78 -13.60
C GLN A 88 -1.17 -19.28 -14.56
N GLY A 89 -0.96 -19.10 -15.86
CA GLY A 89 -1.81 -19.77 -16.83
C GLY A 89 -1.67 -21.28 -16.70
N ASP A 90 -2.78 -22.01 -16.66
CA ASP A 90 -2.79 -23.46 -16.84
C ASP A 90 -2.01 -23.81 -18.12
N VAL A 91 -0.80 -24.35 -17.98
CA VAL A 91 -0.20 -25.13 -19.06
C VAL A 91 -0.98 -26.44 -19.09
N PRO A 92 -1.74 -26.75 -20.15
CA PRO A 92 -2.40 -28.04 -20.25
C PRO A 92 -1.31 -29.12 -20.15
N ALA A 93 -1.48 -30.07 -19.24
CA ALA A 93 -0.59 -31.23 -19.20
C ALA A 93 -0.63 -31.89 -20.58
N ALA A 94 0.52 -31.95 -21.26
CA ALA A 94 0.63 -32.64 -22.53
C ALA A 94 0.18 -34.09 -22.31
N GLY A 95 -0.90 -34.49 -23.00
CA GLY A 95 -1.36 -35.86 -23.08
C GLY A 95 -0.41 -36.76 -23.86
#